data_AF-A0A970N0U5-F1
#
_entry.id   AF-A0A970N0U5-F1
#
_cell.length_a   1.000
_cell.length_b   1.000
_cell.length_c   1.000
_cell.angle_alpha   90.00
_cell.angle_beta   90.00
_cell.angle_gamma   90.00
#
_symmetry.space_group_name_H-M   'P 1'
#
loop_
_entity.id
_entity.type
_entity.pdbx_description
1 polymer ?
#
loop_
_entity_poly.entity_id
_entity_poly.type
_entity_poly.pdbx_seq_one_letter_code
_entity_poly.pdbx_strand_id
1 'polypeptide(L)'
;KYSTLDALNKAWGTSANNWDELRAPENMTDTAGEDLASFGYDFAKRYFEIVKSAIHKYDKNHLYLGCRFSGWAPESVARASADVCDVVSYNIYSNRLNCETFSALDAPIIIGEFHFGALDRGMFHTGLVDAKTQQGRADRYTGYLLSAADCPSLVGVAWFQYIDQAITGRCLDGENYNIGFVNVIDQPYSELVDAARKVHSQIYNRHINSKSNR
;
A
#
# COMPACT_ATOMS: atom_id res chain seq x y z
N LYS A 1 4.06 -28.57 12.82
CA LYS A 1 5.24 -28.98 12.01
C LYS A 1 6.19 -29.87 12.80
N TYR A 2 6.71 -29.43 13.95
CA TYR A 2 7.60 -30.23 14.79
C TYR A 2 6.84 -30.87 15.95
N SER A 3 7.11 -32.15 16.22
CA SER A 3 6.48 -32.90 17.32
C SER A 3 7.19 -32.72 18.66
N THR A 4 8.43 -32.20 18.67
CA THR A 4 9.24 -31.99 19.88
C THR A 4 9.98 -30.65 19.83
N LEU A 5 10.27 -30.08 21.01
CA LEU A 5 11.02 -28.84 21.13
C LEU A 5 12.46 -29.00 20.65
N ASP A 6 13.10 -30.15 20.92
CA ASP A 6 14.46 -30.44 20.45
C ASP A 6 14.58 -30.42 18.92
N ALA A 7 13.55 -30.93 18.22
CA ALA A 7 13.53 -30.89 16.77
C ALA A 7 13.43 -29.45 16.24
N LEU A 8 12.62 -28.61 16.89
CA LEU A 8 12.54 -27.19 16.55
C LEU A 8 13.84 -26.47 16.88
N ASN A 9 14.38 -26.65 18.10
CA ASN A 9 15.65 -26.05 18.52
C ASN A 9 16.77 -26.36 17.52
N LYS A 10 16.86 -27.62 17.07
CA LYS A 10 17.82 -28.03 16.04
C LYS A 10 17.57 -27.34 14.69
N ALA A 11 16.31 -27.21 14.27
CA ALA A 11 15.96 -26.60 12.99
C ALA A 11 16.18 -25.06 12.98
N TRP A 12 15.84 -24.41 14.09
CA TRP A 12 15.88 -22.95 14.24
C TRP A 12 17.21 -22.44 14.79
N GLY A 13 18.09 -23.33 15.28
CA GLY A 13 19.34 -22.93 15.94
C GLY A 13 19.10 -22.28 17.30
N THR A 14 18.00 -22.64 17.99
CA THR A 14 17.64 -22.13 19.32
C THR A 14 17.95 -23.15 20.41
N SER A 15 17.87 -22.72 21.68
CA SER A 15 18.10 -23.57 22.85
C SER A 15 17.08 -23.31 23.96
N ALA A 16 15.80 -23.16 23.59
CA ALA A 16 14.74 -22.94 24.57
C ALA A 16 14.49 -24.22 25.40
N ASN A 17 14.23 -24.08 26.70
CA ASN A 17 14.01 -25.23 27.59
C ASN A 17 12.55 -25.73 27.59
N ASN A 18 11.62 -24.87 27.18
CA ASN A 18 10.21 -25.17 27.01
C ASN A 18 9.61 -24.29 25.90
N TRP A 19 8.36 -24.55 25.50
CA TRP A 19 7.69 -23.82 24.44
C TRP A 19 7.41 -22.35 24.80
N ASP A 20 7.19 -22.02 26.08
CA ASP A 20 6.90 -20.65 26.51
C ASP A 20 8.15 -19.75 26.46
N GLU A 21 9.34 -20.34 26.59
CA GLU A 21 10.63 -19.69 26.44
C GLU A 21 11.06 -19.52 24.97
N LEU A 22 10.40 -20.21 24.03
CA LEU A 22 10.78 -20.14 22.62
C LEU A 22 10.62 -18.71 22.06
N ARG A 23 11.67 -18.21 21.43
CA ARG A 23 11.67 -16.93 20.71
C ARG A 23 12.24 -17.13 19.32
N ALA A 24 11.95 -16.20 18.42
CA ALA A 24 12.62 -16.16 17.13
C ALA A 24 14.14 -16.03 17.35
N PRO A 25 14.96 -16.80 16.63
CA PRO A 25 16.41 -16.70 16.77
C PRO A 25 16.90 -15.32 16.29
N GLU A 26 17.92 -14.77 16.95
CA GLU A 26 18.57 -13.53 16.50
C GLU A 26 19.20 -13.71 15.11
N ASN A 27 19.86 -14.85 14.88
CA ASN A 27 20.38 -15.25 13.58
C ASN A 27 19.38 -16.20 12.91
N MET A 28 18.61 -15.65 11.97
CA MET A 28 17.57 -16.41 11.28
C MET A 28 18.19 -17.52 10.40
N THR A 29 17.78 -18.77 10.65
CA THR A 29 18.05 -19.86 9.71
C THR A 29 17.01 -19.85 8.59
N ASP A 30 17.33 -20.38 7.41
CA ASP A 30 16.38 -20.48 6.30
C ASP A 30 15.10 -21.21 6.74
N THR A 31 15.23 -22.30 7.51
CA THR A 31 14.10 -23.05 8.04
C THR A 31 13.25 -22.26 9.02
N ALA A 32 13.86 -21.47 9.92
CA ALA A 32 13.10 -20.59 10.81
C ALA A 32 12.38 -19.50 10.03
N GLY A 33 13.02 -18.94 8.99
CA GLY A 33 12.42 -17.96 8.08
C GLY A 33 11.20 -18.52 7.35
N GLU A 34 11.30 -19.71 6.79
CA GLU A 34 10.18 -20.42 6.13
C GLU A 34 9.03 -20.69 7.09
N ASP A 35 9.32 -21.14 8.31
CA ASP A 35 8.29 -21.41 9.32
C ASP A 35 7.57 -20.16 9.79
N LEU A 36 8.31 -19.07 10.04
CA LEU A 36 7.73 -17.78 10.40
C LEU A 36 6.93 -17.19 9.24
N ALA A 37 7.37 -17.37 8.00
CA ALA A 37 6.61 -16.95 6.82
C ALA A 37 5.30 -17.74 6.69
N SER A 38 5.34 -19.06 6.89
CA SER A 38 4.14 -19.92 6.91
C SER A 38 3.18 -19.51 8.02
N PHE A 39 3.67 -19.30 9.24
CA PHE A 39 2.86 -18.81 10.34
C PHE A 39 2.26 -17.42 10.05
N GLY A 40 3.05 -16.52 9.46
CA GLY A 40 2.60 -15.19 9.04
C GLY A 40 1.46 -15.25 8.01
N TYR A 41 1.52 -16.19 7.05
CA TYR A 41 0.42 -16.46 6.12
C TYR A 41 -0.84 -16.92 6.87
N ASP A 42 -0.75 -17.96 7.71
CA ASP A 42 -1.91 -18.51 8.41
C ASP A 42 -2.56 -17.49 9.35
N PHE A 43 -1.74 -16.73 10.07
CA PHE A 43 -2.19 -15.65 10.95
C PHE A 43 -2.93 -14.57 10.16
N ALA A 44 -2.31 -14.05 9.09
CA ALA A 44 -2.91 -13.01 8.27
C ALA A 44 -4.19 -13.50 7.58
N LYS A 45 -4.19 -14.73 7.07
CA LYS A 45 -5.36 -15.33 6.41
C LYS A 45 -6.52 -15.41 7.37
N ARG A 46 -6.29 -15.85 8.61
CA ARG A 46 -7.33 -15.90 9.63
C ARG A 46 -7.92 -14.53 9.93
N TYR A 47 -7.07 -13.50 9.99
CA TYR A 47 -7.52 -12.11 10.14
C TYR A 47 -8.44 -11.70 8.97
N PHE A 48 -8.01 -11.88 7.72
CA PHE A 48 -8.80 -11.51 6.55
C PHE A 48 -10.13 -12.29 6.45
N GLU A 49 -10.12 -13.58 6.79
CA GLU A 49 -11.34 -14.42 6.78
C GLU A 49 -12.38 -13.94 7.79
N ILE A 50 -11.93 -13.56 9.00
CA ILE A 50 -12.79 -13.01 10.04
C ILE A 50 -13.40 -11.69 9.56
N VAL A 51 -12.59 -10.79 9.00
CA VAL A 51 -13.06 -9.49 8.51
C VAL A 51 -14.03 -9.67 7.34
N LYS A 52 -13.71 -10.49 6.34
CA LYS A 52 -14.61 -10.78 5.21
C LYS A 52 -15.93 -11.36 5.68
N SER A 53 -15.89 -12.32 6.61
CA SER A 53 -17.09 -12.91 7.20
C SER A 53 -17.95 -11.87 7.92
N ALA A 54 -17.31 -10.95 8.65
CA ALA A 54 -18.01 -9.89 9.37
C ALA A 54 -18.66 -8.88 8.40
N ILE A 55 -17.96 -8.47 7.34
CA ILE A 55 -18.52 -7.59 6.30
C ILE A 55 -19.68 -8.30 5.60
N HIS A 56 -19.45 -9.52 5.08
CA HIS A 56 -20.45 -10.29 4.32
C HIS A 56 -21.65 -10.75 5.15
N LYS A 57 -21.57 -10.71 6.48
CA LYS A 57 -22.75 -10.88 7.33
C LYS A 57 -23.78 -9.76 7.09
N TYR A 58 -23.32 -8.54 6.84
CA TYR A 58 -24.18 -7.37 6.67
C TYR A 58 -24.25 -6.87 5.23
N ASP A 59 -23.24 -7.16 4.41
CA ASP A 59 -23.16 -6.73 3.02
C ASP A 59 -22.44 -7.77 2.15
N LYS A 60 -23.22 -8.57 1.43
CA LYS A 60 -22.72 -9.63 0.54
C LYS A 60 -22.42 -9.16 -0.88
N ASN A 61 -22.78 -7.92 -1.21
CA ASN A 61 -22.80 -7.44 -2.59
C ASN A 61 -21.60 -6.55 -2.91
N HIS A 62 -20.93 -5.99 -1.90
CA HIS A 62 -19.81 -5.08 -2.07
C HIS A 62 -18.45 -5.75 -1.83
N LEU A 63 -17.44 -5.25 -2.54
CA LEU A 63 -16.07 -5.76 -2.49
C LEU A 63 -15.42 -5.49 -1.14
N TYR A 64 -14.68 -6.48 -0.63
CA TYR A 64 -13.75 -6.30 0.47
C TYR A 64 -12.38 -5.85 -0.05
N LEU A 65 -12.01 -4.60 0.23
CA LEU A 65 -10.83 -3.92 -0.31
C LEU A 65 -9.56 -4.06 0.54
N GLY A 66 -9.44 -5.11 1.35
CA GLY A 66 -8.23 -5.40 2.14
C GLY A 66 -8.01 -4.47 3.35
N CYS A 67 -6.75 -4.16 3.64
CA CYS A 67 -6.33 -3.51 4.90
C CYS A 67 -5.31 -2.37 4.77
N ARG A 68 -5.06 -1.87 3.56
CA ARG A 68 -4.15 -0.76 3.23
C ARG A 68 -2.73 -0.95 3.79
N PHE A 69 -1.99 -1.93 3.27
CA PHE A 69 -0.60 -2.15 3.70
C PHE A 69 0.24 -0.88 3.55
N SER A 70 0.90 -0.44 4.63
CA SER A 70 1.81 0.70 4.59
C SER A 70 3.14 0.28 3.98
N GLY A 71 3.41 0.67 2.74
CA GLY A 71 4.56 0.17 2.01
C GLY A 71 4.40 -1.29 1.60
N TRP A 72 5.50 -2.05 1.61
CA TRP A 72 5.50 -3.44 1.17
C TRP A 72 5.26 -4.39 2.35
N ALA A 73 4.26 -5.26 2.21
CA ALA A 73 4.00 -6.34 3.15
C ALA A 73 4.91 -7.54 2.87
N PRO A 74 5.22 -8.37 3.88
CA PRO A 74 5.81 -9.68 3.64
C PRO A 74 4.97 -10.48 2.65
N GLU A 75 5.63 -11.22 1.76
CA GLU A 75 4.97 -11.93 0.65
C GLU A 75 3.89 -12.91 1.14
N SER A 76 4.14 -13.59 2.27
CA SER A 76 3.17 -14.47 2.92
C SER A 76 1.90 -13.75 3.37
N VAL A 77 2.03 -12.54 3.92
CA VAL A 77 0.90 -11.71 4.37
C VAL A 77 0.13 -11.13 3.18
N ALA A 78 0.86 -10.71 2.13
CA ALA A 78 0.25 -10.23 0.89
C ALA A 78 -0.54 -11.34 0.19
N ARG A 79 0.00 -12.57 0.11
CA ARG A 79 -0.71 -13.74 -0.42
C ARG A 79 -1.97 -14.06 0.38
N ALA A 80 -1.89 -14.03 1.71
CA ALA A 80 -3.07 -14.24 2.55
C ALA A 80 -4.18 -13.20 2.30
N SER A 81 -3.81 -11.96 2.00
CA SER A 81 -4.75 -10.91 1.57
C SER A 81 -5.36 -11.23 0.21
N ALA A 82 -4.54 -11.63 -0.77
CA ALA A 82 -4.99 -11.98 -2.13
C ALA A 82 -5.95 -13.20 -2.14
N ASP A 83 -5.71 -14.19 -1.28
CA ASP A 83 -6.53 -15.40 -1.18
C ASP A 83 -7.94 -15.14 -0.62
N VAL A 84 -8.13 -14.02 0.10
CA VAL A 84 -9.37 -13.74 0.84
C VAL A 84 -10.06 -12.47 0.37
N CYS A 85 -9.35 -11.36 0.21
CA CYS A 85 -9.91 -10.08 -0.20
C CYS A 85 -10.29 -10.09 -1.68
N ASP A 86 -11.27 -9.26 -2.06
CA ASP A 86 -11.63 -9.14 -3.48
C ASP A 86 -10.68 -8.18 -4.22
N VAL A 87 -10.06 -7.24 -3.48
CA VAL A 87 -8.98 -6.36 -3.95
C VAL A 87 -7.94 -6.21 -2.85
N VAL A 88 -6.66 -6.35 -3.20
CA VAL A 88 -5.54 -6.09 -2.27
C VAL A 88 -5.18 -4.61 -2.30
N SER A 89 -5.03 -3.98 -1.13
CA SER A 89 -4.78 -2.54 -1.04
C SER A 89 -3.42 -2.21 -0.42
N TYR A 90 -2.69 -1.28 -1.05
CA TYR A 90 -1.40 -0.77 -0.56
C TYR A 90 -1.40 0.76 -0.49
N ASN A 91 -0.68 1.34 0.46
CA ASN A 91 -0.36 2.76 0.50
C ASN A 91 1.12 2.91 0.11
N ILE A 92 1.39 3.48 -1.07
CA ILE A 92 2.74 3.51 -1.66
C ILE A 92 3.12 4.96 -1.99
N TYR A 93 3.91 5.55 -1.09
CA TYR A 93 4.49 6.88 -1.26
C TYR A 93 5.82 6.79 -2.02
N SER A 94 5.74 6.82 -3.35
CA SER A 94 6.88 6.80 -4.25
C SER A 94 6.64 7.70 -5.47
N ASN A 95 7.67 7.92 -6.29
CA ASN A 95 7.53 8.71 -7.52
C ASN A 95 6.78 7.96 -8.64
N ARG A 96 6.94 6.65 -8.70
CA ARG A 96 6.37 5.76 -9.73
C ARG A 96 6.16 4.37 -9.15
N LEU A 97 5.26 3.62 -9.76
CA LEU A 97 5.04 2.22 -9.47
C LEU A 97 5.84 1.34 -10.44
N ASN A 98 6.31 0.19 -9.94
CA ASN A 98 6.87 -0.88 -10.75
C ASN A 98 5.85 -2.02 -10.82
N CYS A 99 5.37 -2.35 -12.03
CA CYS A 99 4.35 -3.37 -12.22
C CYS A 99 4.82 -4.77 -11.85
N GLU A 100 6.13 -5.05 -11.93
CA GLU A 100 6.69 -6.35 -11.56
C GLU A 100 6.53 -6.65 -10.07
N THR A 101 6.43 -5.63 -9.22
CA THR A 101 6.24 -5.83 -7.78
C THR A 101 4.89 -6.44 -7.43
N PHE A 102 3.93 -6.35 -8.35
CA PHE A 102 2.55 -6.83 -8.16
C PHE A 102 2.25 -8.14 -8.87
N SER A 103 3.11 -8.56 -9.80
CA SER A 103 2.81 -9.66 -10.74
C SER A 103 2.66 -11.01 -10.04
N ALA A 104 3.38 -11.23 -8.94
CA ALA A 104 3.40 -12.50 -8.21
C ALA A 104 2.12 -12.79 -7.40
N LEU A 105 1.25 -11.79 -7.17
CA LEU A 105 0.04 -11.97 -6.35
C LEU A 105 -1.17 -12.46 -7.15
N ASP A 106 -1.16 -12.31 -8.48
CA ASP A 106 -2.28 -12.66 -9.36
C ASP A 106 -3.66 -12.19 -8.86
N ALA A 107 -3.73 -10.96 -8.34
CA ALA A 107 -4.94 -10.38 -7.76
C ALA A 107 -5.16 -8.92 -8.24
N PRO A 108 -6.41 -8.42 -8.23
CA PRO A 108 -6.68 -6.99 -8.39
C PRO A 108 -6.09 -6.19 -7.23
N ILE A 109 -5.43 -5.08 -7.53
CA ILE A 109 -4.74 -4.25 -6.55
C ILE A 109 -5.20 -2.80 -6.64
N ILE A 110 -5.39 -2.15 -5.51
CA ILE A 110 -5.66 -0.72 -5.41
C ILE A 110 -4.56 -0.03 -4.59
N ILE A 111 -4.07 1.11 -5.07
CA ILE A 111 -3.26 1.98 -4.23
C ILE A 111 -4.19 2.90 -3.44
N GLY A 112 -4.22 2.72 -2.13
CA GLY A 112 -5.08 3.45 -1.22
C GLY A 112 -4.60 4.87 -0.89
N GLU A 113 -3.30 5.14 -1.00
CA GLU A 113 -2.68 6.45 -0.76
C GLU A 113 -1.41 6.64 -1.57
N PHE A 114 -1.25 7.85 -2.09
CA PHE A 114 0.00 8.45 -2.55
C PHE A 114 -0.17 9.99 -2.56
N HIS A 115 0.94 10.75 -2.53
CA HIS A 115 0.92 12.21 -2.73
C HIS A 115 2.26 12.77 -3.15
N PHE A 116 2.23 14.05 -3.53
CA PHE A 116 3.41 14.90 -3.74
C PHE A 116 3.13 16.29 -3.19
N GLY A 117 4.07 16.89 -2.47
CA GLY A 117 3.93 18.26 -1.98
C GLY A 117 5.14 19.14 -2.26
N ALA A 118 4.93 20.45 -2.21
CA ALA A 118 5.94 21.47 -2.49
C ALA A 118 5.85 22.62 -1.47
N LEU A 119 6.87 23.48 -1.42
CA LEU A 119 6.98 24.57 -0.45
C LEU A 119 6.86 25.96 -1.09
N ASP A 120 6.64 26.05 -2.40
CA ASP A 120 6.57 27.31 -3.15
C ASP A 120 5.27 28.11 -2.93
N ARG A 121 4.41 27.66 -2.00
CA ARG A 121 3.12 28.29 -1.63
C ARG A 121 2.92 28.45 -0.11
N GLY A 122 4.00 28.48 0.67
CA GLY A 122 3.97 28.93 2.07
C GLY A 122 3.74 27.85 3.13
N MET A 123 3.66 26.57 2.74
CA MET A 123 3.68 25.45 3.68
C MET A 123 5.11 25.16 4.16
N PHE A 124 5.24 24.50 5.32
CA PHE A 124 6.54 24.19 5.93
C PHE A 124 7.01 22.75 5.71
N HIS A 125 6.16 21.89 5.15
CA HIS A 125 6.48 20.49 4.92
C HIS A 125 5.83 19.99 3.62
N THR A 126 6.60 19.29 2.79
CA THR A 126 6.14 18.75 1.50
C THR A 126 5.30 17.49 1.67
N GLY A 127 5.42 16.83 2.82
CA GLY A 127 4.86 15.50 3.05
C GLY A 127 5.91 14.43 2.76
N LEU A 128 5.45 13.26 2.34
CA LEU A 128 6.31 12.07 2.23
C LEU A 128 7.10 11.99 0.92
N VAL A 129 6.65 12.66 -0.14
CA VAL A 129 7.38 12.74 -1.41
C VAL A 129 7.40 14.19 -1.88
N ASP A 130 8.61 14.74 -2.01
CA ASP A 130 8.83 16.14 -2.29
C ASP A 130 8.80 16.47 -3.79
N ALA A 131 8.26 17.62 -4.12
CA ALA A 131 8.43 18.31 -5.38
C ALA A 131 8.96 19.72 -5.12
N LYS A 132 9.65 20.29 -6.11
CA LYS A 132 10.22 21.64 -5.98
C LYS A 132 9.17 22.74 -6.11
N THR A 133 8.14 22.51 -6.90
CA THR A 133 7.10 23.50 -7.22
C THR A 133 5.73 22.83 -7.35
N GLN A 134 4.67 23.63 -7.38
CA GLN A 134 3.31 23.18 -7.69
C GLN A 134 3.23 22.48 -9.06
N GLN A 135 3.93 22.99 -10.07
CA GLN A 135 4.05 22.31 -11.37
C GLN A 135 4.77 20.96 -11.22
N GLY A 136 5.84 20.90 -10.40
CA GLY A 136 6.52 19.64 -10.11
C GLY A 136 5.62 18.61 -9.41
N ARG A 137 4.70 19.04 -8.54
CA ARG A 137 3.68 18.15 -7.93
C ARG A 137 2.80 17.55 -9.03
N ALA A 138 2.34 18.38 -9.96
CA ALA A 138 1.49 17.96 -11.09
C ALA A 138 2.20 17.01 -12.06
N ASP A 139 3.49 17.25 -12.33
CA ASP A 139 4.31 16.38 -13.19
C ASP A 139 4.51 15.00 -12.54
N ARG A 140 4.81 14.96 -11.23
CA ARG A 140 4.91 13.70 -10.48
C ARG A 140 3.57 12.97 -10.38
N TYR A 141 2.47 13.69 -10.13
CA TYR A 141 1.12 13.14 -10.14
C TYR A 141 0.84 12.43 -11.47
N THR A 142 1.15 13.09 -12.59
CA THR A 142 1.01 12.53 -13.93
C THR A 142 1.86 11.27 -14.10
N GLY A 143 3.14 11.32 -13.72
CA GLY A 143 4.04 10.17 -13.81
C GLY A 143 3.57 8.96 -13.01
N TYR A 144 3.06 9.18 -11.80
CA TYR A 144 2.56 8.13 -10.92
C TYR A 144 1.32 7.44 -11.50
N LEU A 145 0.29 8.21 -11.88
CA LEU A 145 -0.95 7.64 -12.46
C LEU A 145 -0.67 6.92 -13.78
N LEU A 146 0.22 7.44 -14.62
CA LEU A 146 0.60 6.77 -15.86
C LEU A 146 1.30 5.44 -15.59
N SER A 147 2.21 5.40 -14.60
CA SER A 147 2.84 4.14 -14.20
C SER A 147 1.83 3.14 -13.63
N ALA A 148 0.80 3.60 -12.91
CA ALA A 148 -0.26 2.74 -12.41
C ALA A 148 -1.14 2.19 -13.54
N ALA A 149 -1.51 3.03 -14.51
CA ALA A 149 -2.31 2.64 -15.67
C ALA A 149 -1.61 1.58 -16.54
N ASP A 150 -0.27 1.59 -16.55
CA ASP A 150 0.54 0.59 -17.26
C ASP A 150 0.59 -0.77 -16.55
N CYS A 151 0.15 -0.88 -15.30
CA CYS A 151 0.17 -2.14 -14.53
C CYS A 151 -1.14 -2.90 -14.66
N PRO A 152 -1.16 -4.11 -15.26
CA PRO A 152 -2.41 -4.86 -15.49
C PRO A 152 -3.18 -5.25 -14.23
N SER A 153 -2.48 -5.45 -13.11
CA SER A 153 -3.09 -5.83 -11.82
C SER A 153 -3.69 -4.63 -11.07
N LEU A 154 -3.33 -3.39 -11.41
CA LEU A 154 -3.85 -2.21 -10.71
C LEU A 154 -5.21 -1.79 -11.27
N VAL A 155 -6.21 -1.72 -10.39
CA VAL A 155 -7.58 -1.32 -10.71
C VAL A 155 -7.91 0.11 -10.24
N GLY A 156 -7.00 0.75 -9.50
CA GLY A 156 -7.16 2.14 -9.08
C GLY A 156 -6.01 2.67 -8.22
N VAL A 157 -5.95 3.99 -8.12
CA VAL A 157 -5.06 4.70 -7.19
C VAL A 157 -5.83 5.86 -6.56
N ALA A 158 -5.62 6.11 -5.27
CA ALA A 158 -6.29 7.17 -4.52
C ALA A 158 -5.25 8.14 -3.93
N TRP A 159 -5.43 9.42 -4.26
CA TRP A 159 -4.60 10.49 -3.72
C TRP A 159 -4.95 10.76 -2.27
N PHE A 160 -3.94 10.84 -1.41
CA PHE A 160 -4.09 11.31 -0.04
C PHE A 160 -3.55 12.75 0.04
N GLN A 161 -4.37 13.79 0.07
CA GLN A 161 -5.79 13.83 0.39
C GLN A 161 -6.43 15.06 -0.27
N TYR A 162 -7.72 15.28 -0.04
CA TYR A 162 -8.43 16.36 -0.74
C TYR A 162 -7.91 17.77 -0.36
N ILE A 163 -7.73 18.04 0.92
CA ILE A 163 -7.38 19.38 1.45
C ILE A 163 -5.97 19.33 2.03
N ASP A 164 -5.20 20.41 1.87
CA ASP A 164 -3.94 20.59 2.59
C ASP A 164 -4.14 20.42 4.09
N GLN A 165 -3.10 19.94 4.76
CA GLN A 165 -3.14 19.90 6.22
C GLN A 165 -2.97 21.31 6.79
N ALA A 166 -3.42 21.48 8.04
CA ALA A 166 -3.21 22.74 8.74
C ALA A 166 -1.70 23.03 8.83
N ILE A 167 -1.32 24.28 8.56
CA ILE A 167 0.10 24.72 8.60
C ILE A 167 0.73 24.50 9.99
N THR A 168 -0.10 24.53 11.03
CA THR A 168 0.26 24.27 12.44
C THR A 168 0.18 22.79 12.84
N GLY A 169 -0.07 21.88 11.89
CA GLY A 169 -0.25 20.46 12.15
C GLY A 169 -1.70 20.07 12.41
N ARG A 170 -2.10 18.89 11.92
CA ARG A 170 -3.40 18.29 12.23
C ARG A 170 -3.45 17.83 13.69
N CYS A 171 -4.64 17.84 14.27
CA CYS A 171 -4.84 17.61 15.71
C CYS A 171 -4.34 16.26 16.25
N LEU A 172 -4.30 15.23 15.41
CA LEU A 172 -3.98 13.87 15.84
C LEU A 172 -2.49 13.68 16.16
N ASP A 173 -1.61 14.18 15.29
CA ASP A 173 -0.18 13.83 15.27
C ASP A 173 0.74 14.94 14.77
N GLY A 174 0.19 16.11 14.41
CA GLY A 174 0.96 17.27 13.98
C GLY A 174 1.39 17.27 12.51
N GLU A 175 0.95 16.32 11.66
CA GLU A 175 1.27 16.40 10.22
C GLU A 175 0.77 17.73 9.61
N ASN A 176 1.63 18.45 8.88
CA ASN A 176 1.41 19.81 8.37
C ASN A 176 1.80 19.96 6.88
N TYR A 177 1.41 18.98 6.06
CA TYR A 177 1.86 18.78 4.69
C TYR A 177 1.07 19.56 3.62
N ASN A 178 1.77 19.98 2.56
CA ASN A 178 1.18 20.51 1.31
C ASN A 178 0.75 19.39 0.35
N ILE A 179 -0.29 18.65 0.69
CA ILE A 179 -0.72 17.43 -0.03
C ILE A 179 -2.19 17.46 -0.47
N GLY A 180 -2.82 18.64 -0.45
CA GLY A 180 -4.18 18.86 -0.92
C GLY A 180 -4.27 19.04 -2.43
N PHE A 181 -5.42 18.67 -3.00
CA PHE A 181 -5.90 19.21 -4.27
C PHE A 181 -6.41 20.65 -4.13
N VAL A 182 -6.90 20.99 -2.93
CA VAL A 182 -7.26 22.35 -2.52
C VAL A 182 -6.44 22.75 -1.29
N ASN A 183 -6.18 24.04 -1.13
CA ASN A 183 -5.50 24.56 0.05
C ASN A 183 -6.49 24.80 1.22
N VAL A 184 -5.97 25.32 2.34
CA VAL A 184 -6.76 25.55 3.57
C VAL A 184 -7.88 26.60 3.45
N ILE A 185 -7.91 27.40 2.38
CA ILE A 185 -8.99 28.34 2.07
C ILE A 185 -9.90 27.85 0.94
N ASP A 186 -9.89 26.54 0.66
CA ASP A 186 -10.68 25.88 -0.39
C ASP A 186 -10.37 26.37 -1.81
N GLN A 187 -9.14 26.88 -2.04
CA GLN A 187 -8.69 27.25 -3.37
C GLN A 187 -7.98 26.07 -4.04
N PRO A 188 -8.43 25.63 -5.24
CA PRO A 188 -7.77 24.55 -5.97
C PRO A 188 -6.36 24.90 -6.46
N TYR A 189 -5.48 23.90 -6.43
CA TYR A 189 -4.19 23.95 -7.14
C TYR A 189 -4.41 23.67 -8.62
N SER A 190 -4.42 24.71 -9.45
CA SER A 190 -4.68 24.62 -10.90
C SER A 190 -3.81 23.57 -11.60
N GLU A 191 -2.53 23.49 -11.25
CA GLU A 191 -1.55 22.59 -11.83
C GLU A 191 -1.97 21.12 -11.62
N LEU A 192 -2.43 20.77 -10.42
CA LEU A 192 -2.93 19.43 -10.09
C LEU A 192 -4.27 19.15 -10.76
N VAL A 193 -5.18 20.12 -10.78
CA VAL A 193 -6.50 19.97 -11.42
C VAL A 193 -6.35 19.70 -12.91
N ASP A 194 -5.48 20.45 -13.59
CA ASP A 194 -5.24 20.31 -15.03
C ASP A 194 -4.53 18.99 -15.35
N ALA A 195 -3.56 18.59 -14.52
CA ALA A 195 -2.93 17.26 -14.63
C ALA A 195 -3.94 16.13 -14.45
N ALA A 196 -4.81 16.20 -13.43
CA ALA A 196 -5.84 15.19 -13.18
C ALA A 196 -6.81 15.07 -14.35
N ARG A 197 -7.34 16.19 -14.88
CA ARG A 197 -8.22 16.18 -16.06
C ARG A 197 -7.55 15.51 -17.26
N LYS A 198 -6.29 15.90 -17.53
CA LYS A 198 -5.51 15.34 -18.64
C LYS A 198 -5.32 13.84 -18.48
N VAL A 199 -4.89 13.37 -17.31
CA VAL A 199 -4.58 11.95 -17.10
C VAL A 199 -5.83 11.09 -17.04
N HIS A 200 -6.90 11.55 -16.40
CA HIS A 200 -8.15 10.79 -16.33
C HIS A 200 -8.78 10.59 -17.72
N SER A 201 -8.63 11.55 -18.63
CA SER A 201 -9.14 11.42 -20.01
C SER A 201 -8.50 10.30 -20.84
N GLN A 202 -7.31 9.84 -20.45
CA GLN A 202 -6.55 8.82 -21.19
C GLN A 202 -6.45 7.47 -20.46
N ILE A 203 -6.87 7.38 -19.19
CA ILE A 203 -6.55 6.23 -18.33
C ILE A 203 -7.17 4.92 -18.82
N TYR A 204 -8.44 4.95 -19.28
CA TYR A 204 -9.12 3.77 -19.80
C TYR A 204 -8.45 3.22 -21.06
N ASN A 205 -8.20 4.08 -22.05
CA ASN A 205 -7.54 3.68 -23.29
C ASN A 205 -6.13 3.15 -23.04
N ARG A 206 -5.38 3.77 -22.12
CA ARG A 206 -4.03 3.32 -21.76
C ARG A 206 -4.06 1.95 -21.08
N HIS A 207 -4.92 1.78 -20.08
CA HIS A 207 -4.97 0.55 -19.28
C HIS A 207 -5.52 -0.64 -20.06
N ILE A 208 -6.47 -0.45 -20.99
CA ILE A 208 -6.92 -1.53 -21.87
C ILE A 208 -5.77 -2.02 -22.77
N ASN A 209 -4.96 -1.09 -23.29
CA ASN A 209 -3.85 -1.41 -24.19
C ASN A 209 -2.61 -1.95 -23.47
N SER A 210 -2.47 -1.78 -22.16
CA SER A 210 -1.35 -2.37 -21.39
C SER A 210 -1.45 -3.90 -21.28
N LYS A 211 -2.65 -4.47 -21.45
CA LYS A 211 -2.89 -5.92 -21.47
C LYS A 211 -2.53 -6.59 -22.80
N SER A 212 -2.52 -5.84 -23.91
CA SER A 212 -2.31 -6.36 -25.27
C SER A 212 -0.83 -6.63 -25.63
N ASN A 213 0.12 -6.29 -24.76
CA ASN A 213 1.55 -6.50 -24.96
C ASN A 213 2.11 -7.74 -24.20
N ARG A 214 1.25 -8.72 -23.88
CA ARG A 214 1.66 -10.04 -23.40
C ARG A 214 1.47 -11.09 -24.48
#